data_AF-A0A959T276-F1
#
_entry.id   AF-A0A959T276-F1
#
_cell.length_a   1.000
_cell.length_b   1.000
_cell.length_c   1.000
_cell.angle_alpha   90.00
_cell.angle_beta   90.00
_cell.angle_gamma   90.00
#
_symmetry.space_group_name_H-M   'P 1'
#
loop_
_entity.id
_entity.type
_entity.pdbx_description
1 polymer ?
#
loop_
_entity_poly.entity_id
_entity_poly.type
_entity_poly.pdbx_seq_one_letter_code
_entity_poly.pdbx_strand_id
1 'polypeptide(L)'
;LFTSITVACTAQFPKSLKEVTNAVQGVTGGGLTNDEVVAGLKEALEQGAGQAVATGSAVDGFWNDDQLRIPFPPEAEKVRSTLLGLGMRGPVEDFEHTMNTAAEQAVKEALPILRDAVLGMSIGDGFTILRGGERAATNYLQDKTTAPLREKFRPIVEQANDEVALTNAW
;
A
#
# COMPACT_ATOMS: atom_id res chain seq x y z
N LEU A 1 -43.05 32.82 2.84
CA LEU A 1 -42.62 31.53 2.23
C LEU A 1 -41.11 31.40 2.43
N PHE A 2 -40.76 30.88 3.59
CA PHE A 2 -39.41 30.51 4.03
C PHE A 2 -39.16 29.04 3.69
N THR A 3 -38.02 28.69 3.09
CA THR A 3 -37.35 27.37 3.13
C THR A 3 -36.07 27.54 2.29
N SER A 4 -34.83 27.66 2.80
CA SER A 4 -34.04 26.85 3.75
C SER A 4 -34.02 25.37 3.41
N ILE A 5 -32.86 24.87 2.95
CA ILE A 5 -32.18 23.66 3.43
C ILE A 5 -30.71 23.78 2.96
N THR A 6 -29.89 24.36 3.83
CA THR A 6 -28.43 24.11 3.85
C THR A 6 -28.24 23.11 4.97
N VAL A 7 -27.98 21.85 4.62
CA VAL A 7 -27.63 20.81 5.58
C VAL A 7 -26.21 21.09 6.05
N ALA A 8 -26.08 21.88 7.12
CA ALA A 8 -24.94 21.76 8.00
C ALA A 8 -25.13 20.45 8.76
N CYS A 9 -24.51 19.37 8.28
CA CYS A 9 -24.41 18.14 9.07
C CYS A 9 -23.46 18.43 10.24
N THR A 10 -24.05 18.88 11.35
CA THR A 10 -23.47 18.75 12.67
C THR A 10 -23.39 17.26 13.00
N ALA A 11 -22.33 16.60 12.53
CA ALA A 11 -21.90 15.36 13.14
C ALA A 11 -21.40 15.70 14.54
N GLN A 12 -22.23 15.39 15.55
CA GLN A 12 -21.83 15.28 16.94
C GLN A 12 -20.63 14.33 17.04
N PHE A 13 -19.42 14.87 16.98
CA PHE A 13 -18.32 14.27 17.71
C PHE A 13 -18.68 14.43 19.19
N PRO A 14 -18.96 13.32 19.91
CA PRO A 14 -19.31 13.42 21.31
C PRO A 14 -18.15 14.08 22.05
N LYS A 15 -18.48 14.65 23.21
CA LYS A 15 -17.65 15.42 24.13
C LYS A 15 -16.40 14.68 24.66
N SER A 16 -16.00 13.57 24.05
CA SER A 16 -14.91 12.70 24.45
C SER A 16 -13.53 13.21 24.07
N LEU A 17 -13.35 14.13 23.10
CA LEU A 17 -12.00 14.62 22.80
C LEU A 17 -11.42 15.48 23.94
N LYS A 18 -12.25 16.22 24.68
CA LYS A 18 -11.80 17.00 25.85
C LYS A 18 -11.56 16.11 27.07
N GLU A 19 -12.31 15.02 27.23
CA GLU A 19 -12.06 14.02 28.29
C GLU A 19 -10.87 13.11 27.96
N VAL A 20 -10.64 12.77 26.70
CA VAL A 20 -9.43 12.06 26.23
C VAL A 20 -8.20 12.96 26.36
N THR A 21 -8.31 14.27 26.09
CA THR A 21 -7.21 15.21 26.37
C THR A 21 -6.92 15.33 27.87
N ASN A 22 -7.94 15.26 28.73
CA ASN A 22 -7.76 15.28 30.19
C ASN A 22 -7.28 13.92 30.76
N ALA A 23 -7.62 12.80 30.14
CA ALA A 23 -7.10 11.48 30.47
C ALA A 23 -5.61 11.35 30.06
N VAL A 24 -5.21 12.00 28.96
CA VAL A 24 -3.81 12.14 28.54
C VAL A 24 -3.06 13.16 29.40
N GLN A 25 -3.70 14.20 29.94
CA GLN A 25 -3.09 15.09 30.93
C GLN A 25 -2.98 14.49 32.34
N GLY A 26 -3.72 13.41 32.64
CA GLY A 26 -3.67 12.71 33.92
C GLY A 26 -2.60 11.62 34.03
N VAL A 27 -1.98 11.24 32.89
CA VAL A 27 -0.91 10.23 32.83
C VAL A 27 0.25 10.85 32.06
N THR A 28 1.38 11.02 32.73
CA THR A 28 2.69 11.55 32.25
C THR A 28 2.99 13.03 32.53
N GLY A 29 3.09 13.36 33.82
CA GLY A 29 4.00 14.41 34.32
C GLY A 29 5.48 14.02 34.27
N GLY A 30 5.91 13.35 33.20
CA GLY A 30 7.29 12.93 32.95
C GLY A 30 7.42 12.70 31.45
N GLY A 31 8.40 13.32 30.80
CA GLY A 31 8.57 13.22 29.35
C GLY A 31 8.56 11.77 28.86
N LEU A 32 7.97 11.55 27.68
CA LEU A 32 7.92 10.23 27.06
C LEU A 32 9.31 9.59 27.07
N THR A 33 9.38 8.35 27.53
CA THR A 33 10.62 7.59 27.42
C THR A 33 10.92 7.32 25.95
N ASN A 34 12.21 7.18 25.64
CA ASN A 34 12.66 6.86 24.29
C ASN A 34 11.97 5.59 23.73
N ASP A 35 11.62 4.65 24.60
CA ASP A 35 10.95 3.40 24.25
C ASP A 35 9.48 3.62 23.90
N GLU A 36 8.76 4.48 24.61
CA GLU A 36 7.35 4.82 24.31
C GLU A 36 7.22 5.54 22.96
N VAL A 37 8.16 6.45 22.66
CA VAL A 37 8.17 7.16 21.37
C VAL A 37 8.39 6.19 20.21
N VAL A 38 9.32 5.26 20.36
CA VAL A 38 9.60 4.25 19.31
C VAL A 38 8.46 3.24 19.20
N ALA A 39 7.84 2.84 20.32
CA ALA A 39 6.67 1.96 20.29
C ALA A 39 5.50 2.60 19.52
N GLY A 40 5.20 3.87 19.77
CA GLY A 40 4.17 4.61 19.03
C GLY A 40 4.49 4.75 17.54
N LEU A 41 5.76 4.97 17.18
CA LEU A 41 6.19 4.97 15.78
C LEU A 41 5.97 3.60 15.12
N LYS A 42 6.35 2.50 15.80
CA LYS A 42 6.14 1.15 15.29
C LYS A 42 4.67 0.84 15.05
N GLU A 43 3.82 1.17 16.02
CA GLU A 43 2.37 0.97 15.89
C GLU A 43 1.80 1.76 14.71
N ALA A 44 2.18 3.04 14.57
CA ALA A 44 1.74 3.86 13.45
C ALA A 44 2.18 3.29 12.08
N LEU A 45 3.43 2.81 11.99
CA LEU A 45 3.96 2.20 10.77
C LEU A 45 3.33 0.84 10.47
N GLU A 46 3.03 0.04 11.49
CA GLU A 46 2.35 -1.24 11.33
C GLU A 46 0.93 -1.05 10.81
N GLN A 47 0.17 -0.11 11.39
CA GLN A 47 -1.17 0.22 10.91
C GLN A 47 -1.14 0.83 9.50
N GLY A 48 -0.17 1.72 9.23
CA GLY A 48 0.03 2.31 7.92
C GLY A 48 0.37 1.28 6.85
N ALA A 49 1.28 0.33 7.15
CA ALA A 49 1.61 -0.78 6.26
C ALA A 49 0.40 -1.70 6.04
N GLY A 50 -0.36 -1.99 7.11
CA GLY A 50 -1.61 -2.75 7.03
C GLY A 50 -2.62 -2.11 6.09
N GLN A 51 -2.85 -0.81 6.23
CA GLN A 51 -3.77 -0.07 5.39
C GLN A 51 -3.28 0.02 3.94
N ALA A 52 -1.99 0.27 3.72
CA ALA A 52 -1.41 0.34 2.38
C ALA A 52 -1.56 -1.00 1.63
N VAL A 53 -1.27 -2.12 2.29
CA VAL A 53 -1.47 -3.45 1.70
C VAL A 53 -2.95 -3.74 1.49
N ALA A 54 -3.82 -3.39 2.43
CA ALA A 54 -5.27 -3.58 2.27
C ALA A 54 -5.81 -2.83 1.04
N THR A 55 -5.35 -1.59 0.82
CA THR A 55 -5.74 -0.81 -0.36
C THR A 55 -5.11 -1.39 -1.64
N GLY A 56 -3.83 -1.74 -1.65
CA GLY A 56 -3.16 -2.28 -2.84
C GLY A 56 -3.50 -3.74 -3.19
N SER A 57 -4.09 -4.50 -2.27
CA SER A 57 -4.56 -5.87 -2.52
C SER A 57 -6.06 -5.97 -2.74
N ALA A 58 -6.75 -4.83 -2.82
CA ALA A 58 -8.16 -4.76 -3.14
C ALA A 58 -8.42 -5.41 -4.50
N VAL A 59 -9.53 -6.14 -4.59
CA VAL A 59 -9.96 -6.78 -5.84
C VAL A 59 -10.17 -5.70 -6.90
N ASP A 60 -9.52 -5.86 -8.05
CA ASP A 60 -9.52 -4.90 -9.15
C ASP A 60 -9.00 -3.52 -8.74
N GLY A 61 -8.27 -3.42 -7.64
CA GLY A 61 -7.69 -2.18 -7.14
C GLY A 61 -6.61 -1.63 -8.07
N PHE A 62 -5.85 -2.51 -8.71
CA PHE A 62 -4.88 -2.11 -9.73
C PHE A 62 -5.57 -1.84 -11.07
N TRP A 63 -6.60 -2.61 -11.42
CA TRP A 63 -7.31 -2.45 -12.69
C TRP A 63 -8.14 -1.15 -12.76
N ASN A 64 -8.82 -0.79 -11.67
CA ASN A 64 -9.74 0.35 -11.63
C ASN A 64 -9.08 1.70 -11.29
N ASP A 65 -7.82 1.70 -10.85
CA ASP A 65 -7.10 2.93 -10.48
C ASP A 65 -5.94 3.18 -11.47
N ASP A 66 -6.07 4.20 -12.31
CA ASP A 66 -5.05 4.58 -13.29
C ASP A 66 -3.68 4.93 -12.67
N GLN A 67 -3.63 5.27 -11.38
CA GLN A 67 -2.37 5.53 -10.67
C GLN A 67 -1.66 4.25 -10.21
N LEU A 68 -2.41 3.16 -10.01
CA LEU A 68 -1.88 1.86 -9.60
C LEU A 68 -1.78 0.87 -10.76
N ARG A 69 -2.58 1.08 -11.81
CA ARG A 69 -2.64 0.21 -12.98
C ARG A 69 -1.27 0.02 -13.58
N ILE A 70 -0.89 -1.25 -13.71
CA ILE A 70 0.32 -1.67 -14.38
C ILE A 70 0.04 -1.62 -15.89
N PRO A 71 0.71 -0.72 -16.62
CA PRO A 71 0.58 -0.66 -18.07
C PRO A 71 1.35 -1.81 -18.71
N PHE A 72 1.13 -2.00 -20.00
CA PHE A 72 1.90 -2.94 -20.81
C PHE A 72 3.42 -2.65 -20.67
N PRO A 73 4.27 -3.68 -20.55
CA PRO A 73 5.70 -3.47 -20.39
C PRO A 73 6.29 -2.81 -21.64
N PRO A 74 7.18 -1.81 -21.48
CA PRO A 74 7.72 -1.05 -22.61
C PRO A 74 8.49 -1.94 -23.60
N GLU A 75 9.05 -3.06 -23.14
CA GLU A 75 9.73 -4.04 -23.96
C GLU A 75 8.78 -4.76 -24.94
N ALA A 76 7.49 -4.87 -24.58
CA ALA A 76 6.48 -5.58 -25.36
C ALA A 76 5.49 -4.62 -26.07
N GLU A 77 5.67 -3.30 -25.98
CA GLU A 77 4.78 -2.31 -26.60
C GLU A 77 4.65 -2.49 -28.13
N LYS A 78 5.69 -3.02 -28.79
CA LYS A 78 5.65 -3.37 -30.21
C LYS A 78 4.67 -4.50 -30.51
N VAL A 79 4.60 -5.51 -29.63
CA VAL A 79 3.65 -6.64 -29.74
C VAL A 79 2.24 -6.11 -29.56
N ARG A 80 2.01 -5.30 -28.52
CA ARG A 80 0.74 -4.62 -28.27
C ARG A 80 0.28 -3.80 -29.48
N SER A 81 1.14 -2.94 -30.01
CA SER A 81 0.82 -2.10 -31.18
C SER A 81 0.46 -2.94 -32.41
N THR A 82 1.11 -4.08 -32.60
CA THR A 82 0.83 -5.01 -33.70
C THR A 82 -0.55 -5.65 -33.52
N LEU A 83 -0.85 -6.17 -32.33
CA LEU A 83 -2.16 -6.77 -32.00
C LEU A 83 -3.30 -5.76 -32.18
N LEU A 84 -3.11 -4.52 -31.70
CA LEU A 84 -4.07 -3.44 -31.88
C LEU A 84 -4.25 -3.06 -33.35
N GLY A 85 -3.16 -3.02 -34.13
CA GLY A 85 -3.20 -2.76 -35.57
C GLY A 85 -3.95 -3.84 -36.36
N LEU A 86 -3.95 -5.09 -35.87
CA LEU A 86 -4.73 -6.20 -36.40
C LEU A 86 -6.18 -6.24 -35.88
N GLY A 87 -6.58 -5.29 -35.02
CA GLY A 87 -7.89 -5.24 -34.39
C GLY A 87 -8.07 -6.22 -33.22
N MET A 88 -7.01 -6.90 -32.79
CA MET A 88 -7.02 -7.89 -31.71
C MET A 88 -6.86 -7.22 -30.35
N ARG A 89 -7.94 -6.60 -29.86
CA ARG A 89 -7.95 -5.89 -28.56
C ARG A 89 -8.03 -6.83 -27.35
N GLY A 90 -8.81 -7.92 -27.46
CA GLY A 90 -9.02 -8.89 -26.38
C GLY A 90 -7.72 -9.41 -25.76
N PRO A 91 -6.78 -9.95 -26.54
CA PRO A 91 -5.49 -10.44 -26.02
C PRO A 91 -4.65 -9.41 -25.26
N VAL A 92 -4.76 -8.12 -25.65
CA VAL A 92 -4.05 -7.03 -24.97
C VAL A 92 -4.72 -6.72 -23.64
N GLU A 93 -6.05 -6.62 -23.63
CA GLU A 93 -6.83 -6.37 -22.41
C GLU A 93 -6.70 -7.53 -21.42
N ASP A 94 -6.73 -8.78 -21.89
CA ASP A 94 -6.53 -9.98 -21.08
C ASP A 94 -5.14 -10.01 -20.44
N PHE A 95 -4.09 -9.67 -21.21
CA PHE A 95 -2.73 -9.54 -20.67
C PHE A 95 -2.66 -8.48 -19.57
N GLU A 96 -3.19 -7.27 -19.84
CA GLU A 96 -3.17 -6.18 -18.86
C GLU A 96 -3.95 -6.58 -17.60
N HIS A 97 -5.12 -7.21 -17.75
CA HIS A 97 -5.93 -7.66 -16.62
C HIS A 97 -5.19 -8.70 -15.78
N THR A 98 -4.64 -9.76 -16.38
CA THR A 98 -3.90 -10.80 -15.67
C THR A 98 -2.69 -10.23 -14.91
N MET A 99 -1.95 -9.31 -15.52
CA MET A 99 -0.81 -8.66 -14.85
C MET A 99 -1.23 -7.80 -13.66
N ASN A 100 -2.34 -7.07 -13.77
CA ASN A 100 -2.87 -6.26 -12.68
C ASN A 100 -3.40 -7.15 -11.53
N THR A 101 -4.14 -8.21 -11.85
CA THR A 101 -4.57 -9.20 -10.84
C THR A 101 -3.37 -9.86 -10.15
N ALA A 102 -2.32 -10.21 -10.90
CA ALA A 102 -1.11 -10.78 -10.32
C ALA A 102 -0.40 -9.83 -9.34
N ALA A 103 -0.38 -8.53 -9.64
CA ALA A 103 0.14 -7.53 -8.73
C ALA A 103 -0.69 -7.42 -7.45
N GLU A 104 -2.02 -7.47 -7.54
CA GLU A 104 -2.89 -7.52 -6.36
C GLU A 104 -2.60 -8.74 -5.48
N GLN A 105 -2.36 -9.92 -6.09
CA GLN A 105 -1.95 -11.11 -5.34
C GLN A 105 -0.56 -10.93 -4.70
N ALA A 106 0.39 -10.34 -5.43
CA ALA A 106 1.72 -10.08 -4.90
C ALA A 106 1.66 -9.13 -3.68
N VAL A 107 0.87 -8.06 -3.75
CA VAL A 107 0.73 -7.10 -2.64
C VAL A 107 0.20 -7.77 -1.36
N LYS A 108 -0.62 -8.81 -1.45
CA LYS A 108 -1.10 -9.57 -0.26
C LYS A 108 0.07 -10.20 0.52
N GLU A 109 1.09 -10.67 -0.19
CA GLU A 109 2.28 -11.28 0.40
C GLU A 109 3.23 -10.26 1.05
N ALA A 110 3.03 -8.95 0.80
CA ALA A 110 3.89 -7.90 1.32
C ALA A 110 3.66 -7.61 2.81
N LEU A 111 2.44 -7.81 3.32
CA LEU A 111 2.09 -7.47 4.71
C LEU A 111 3.01 -8.12 5.76
N PRO A 112 3.25 -9.44 5.77
CA PRO A 112 4.12 -10.06 6.76
C PRO A 112 5.55 -9.50 6.70
N ILE A 113 6.09 -9.26 5.50
CA ILE A 113 7.43 -8.72 5.31
C ILE A 113 7.55 -7.30 5.89
N LEU A 114 6.55 -6.46 5.63
CA LEU A 114 6.51 -5.09 6.16
C LEU A 114 6.37 -5.09 7.69
N ARG A 115 5.51 -5.94 8.24
CA ARG A 115 5.35 -6.07 9.70
C ARG A 115 6.64 -6.51 10.37
N ASP A 116 7.31 -7.53 9.83
CA ASP A 116 8.58 -8.01 10.37
C ASP A 116 9.66 -6.92 10.37
N ALA A 117 9.71 -6.09 9.32
CA ALA A 117 10.64 -4.97 9.24
C ALA A 117 10.35 -3.86 10.27
N VAL A 118 9.07 -3.58 10.54
CA VAL A 118 8.63 -2.60 11.55
C VAL A 118 8.90 -3.11 12.97
N LEU A 119 8.53 -4.37 13.26
CA LEU A 119 8.73 -4.97 14.57
C LEU A 119 10.22 -5.12 14.90
N GLY A 120 11.03 -5.50 13.91
CA GLY A 120 12.49 -5.62 14.02
C GLY A 120 13.26 -4.30 14.07
N MET A 121 12.58 -3.14 13.98
CA MET A 121 13.23 -1.83 14.04
C MET A 121 13.87 -1.57 15.40
N SER A 122 15.12 -1.11 15.42
CA SER A 122 15.80 -0.74 16.66
C SER A 122 15.36 0.65 17.15
N ILE A 123 15.66 0.97 18.40
CA ILE A 123 15.43 2.33 18.94
C ILE A 123 16.20 3.38 18.12
N GLY A 124 17.43 3.07 17.69
CA GLY A 124 18.24 3.96 16.87
C GLY A 124 17.63 4.21 15.48
N ASP A 125 17.09 3.18 14.85
CA ASP A 125 16.37 3.30 13.57
C ASP A 125 15.11 4.16 13.75
N GLY A 126 14.36 3.95 14.83
CA GLY A 126 13.18 4.75 15.15
C GLY A 126 13.49 6.24 15.29
N PHE A 127 14.57 6.60 15.99
CA PHE A 127 15.01 8.01 16.06
C PHE A 127 15.53 8.56 14.74
N THR A 128 16.16 7.72 13.92
CA THR A 128 16.62 8.10 12.58
C THR A 128 15.42 8.43 11.68
N ILE A 129 14.33 7.68 11.80
CA ILE A 129 13.07 7.95 11.10
C ILE A 129 12.42 9.24 11.64
N LEU A 130 12.30 9.38 12.96
CA LEU A 130 11.64 10.54 13.59
C LEU A 130 12.34 11.87 13.31
N ARG A 131 13.68 11.85 13.28
CA ARG A 131 14.50 13.03 12.97
C ARG A 131 14.81 13.16 11.49
N GLY A 132 14.44 12.15 10.72
CA GLY A 132 14.66 12.11 9.28
C GLY A 132 13.69 13.01 8.53
N GLY A 133 13.93 13.16 7.23
CA GLY A 133 13.02 13.87 6.34
C GLY A 133 11.78 13.04 5.99
N GLU A 134 10.93 13.60 5.13
CA GLU A 134 9.64 13.05 4.68
C GLU A 134 9.70 11.57 4.26
N ARG A 135 10.82 11.11 3.69
CA ARG A 135 10.97 9.74 3.17
C ARG A 135 11.72 8.78 4.09
N ALA A 136 12.08 9.18 5.32
CA ALA A 136 12.94 8.37 6.17
C ALA A 136 12.35 6.99 6.50
N ALA A 137 11.06 6.93 6.85
CA ALA A 137 10.35 5.67 7.08
C ALA A 137 10.25 4.83 5.81
N THR A 138 9.91 5.45 4.68
CA THR A 138 9.79 4.76 3.39
C THR A 138 11.12 4.16 2.94
N ASN A 139 12.22 4.91 3.07
CA ASN A 139 13.56 4.44 2.70
C ASN A 139 13.99 3.28 3.61
N TYR A 140 13.78 3.39 4.92
CA TYR A 140 14.05 2.30 5.86
C TYR A 140 13.29 1.03 5.48
N LEU A 141 11.99 1.13 5.22
CA LEU A 141 11.19 -0.03 4.80
C LEU A 141 11.69 -0.58 3.47
N GLN A 142 11.97 0.27 2.48
CA GLN A 142 12.53 -0.15 1.20
C GLN A 142 13.83 -0.95 1.39
N ASP A 143 14.76 -0.44 2.18
CA ASP A 143 16.04 -1.09 2.44
C ASP A 143 15.89 -2.45 3.13
N LYS A 144 14.95 -2.56 4.08
CA LYS A 144 14.72 -3.81 4.83
C LYS A 144 13.86 -4.83 4.10
N THR A 145 13.04 -4.40 3.14
CA THR A 145 11.97 -5.25 2.58
C THR A 145 12.14 -5.56 1.10
N THR A 146 12.96 -4.81 0.34
CA THR A 146 13.09 -5.00 -1.12
C THR A 146 13.53 -6.41 -1.50
N ALA A 147 14.56 -6.96 -0.84
CA ALA A 147 15.04 -8.30 -1.13
C ALA A 147 13.98 -9.39 -0.87
N PRO A 148 13.37 -9.48 0.33
CA PRO A 148 12.33 -10.48 0.59
C PRO A 148 11.06 -10.28 -0.25
N LEU A 149 10.68 -9.03 -0.54
CA LEU A 149 9.55 -8.74 -1.44
C LEU A 149 9.83 -9.30 -2.84
N ARG A 150 11.02 -9.05 -3.39
CA ARG A 150 11.39 -9.59 -4.71
C ARG A 150 11.39 -11.10 -4.75
N GLU A 151 11.82 -11.75 -3.67
CA GLU A 151 11.80 -13.21 -3.58
C GLU A 151 10.38 -13.76 -3.59
N LYS A 152 9.44 -13.11 -2.88
CA LYS A 152 8.03 -13.51 -2.85
C LYS A 152 7.26 -13.15 -4.11
N PHE A 153 7.57 -12.01 -4.73
CA PHE A 153 6.81 -11.50 -5.87
C PHE A 153 7.20 -12.20 -7.17
N ARG A 154 8.48 -12.58 -7.32
CA ARG A 154 8.98 -13.22 -8.55
C ARG A 154 8.12 -14.40 -9.03
N PRO A 155 7.81 -15.43 -8.22
CA PRO A 155 7.01 -16.57 -8.69
C PRO A 155 5.59 -16.19 -9.11
N ILE A 156 5.00 -15.15 -8.49
CA ILE A 156 3.64 -14.69 -8.84
C ILE A 156 3.65 -14.01 -10.21
N VAL A 157 4.68 -13.20 -10.48
CA VAL A 157 4.85 -12.54 -11.79
C VAL A 157 5.17 -13.57 -12.88
N GLU A 158 6.03 -14.55 -12.59
CA GLU A 158 6.34 -15.65 -13.52
C GLU A 158 5.08 -16.44 -13.87
N GLN A 159 4.26 -16.79 -12.88
CA GLN A 159 2.99 -17.49 -13.10
C GLN A 159 2.02 -16.67 -13.97
N ALA A 160 1.91 -15.36 -13.73
CA ALA A 160 1.04 -14.48 -14.51
C ALA A 160 1.47 -14.42 -15.98
N ASN A 161 2.78 -14.35 -16.23
CA ASN A 161 3.32 -14.35 -17.58
C ASN A 161 3.06 -15.68 -18.30
N ASP A 162 3.20 -16.81 -17.60
CA ASP A 162 2.92 -18.13 -18.14
C ASP A 162 1.43 -18.31 -18.47
N GLU A 163 0.52 -17.80 -17.63
CA GLU A 163 -0.93 -17.86 -17.85
C GLU A 163 -1.35 -17.13 -19.12
N VAL A 164 -0.78 -15.95 -19.39
CA VAL A 164 -1.09 -15.21 -20.62
C VAL A 164 -0.42 -15.84 -21.84
N ALA A 165 0.79 -16.41 -21.70
CA ALA A 165 1.43 -17.15 -22.77
C ALA A 165 0.62 -18.39 -23.18
N LEU A 166 0.05 -19.12 -22.21
CA LEU A 166 -0.80 -20.27 -22.44
C LEU A 166 -2.16 -19.89 -23.06
N THR A 167 -2.74 -18.76 -22.64
CA THR A 167 -4.03 -18.28 -23.16
C THR A 167 -3.93 -17.79 -24.61
N ASN A 168 -2.77 -17.28 -25.03
CA ASN A 168 -2.53 -16.80 -26.40
C ASN A 168 -1.95 -17.86 -27.38
N ALA A 169 -1.66 -19.08 -26.90
CA ALA A 169 -1.04 -20.13 -27.71
C ALA A 169 -2.02 -20.93 -28.59
N TRP A 170 -3.31 -20.57 -28.65
CA TRP A 170 -4.37 -21.35 -29.31
C TRP A 170 -5.23 -20.49 -30.24
#